data_AF-A0A3D1TMN4-F1
#
_entry.id   AF-A0A3D1TMN4-F1
#
_cell.length_a   1.000
_cell.length_b   1.000
_cell.length_c   1.000
_cell.angle_alpha   90.00
_cell.angle_beta   90.00
_cell.angle_gamma   90.00
#
_symmetry.space_group_name_H-M   'P 1'
#
loop_
_entity.id
_entity.type
_entity.pdbx_description
1 polymer ?
#
loop_
_entity_poly.entity_id
_entity_poly.type
_entity_poly.pdbx_seq_one_letter_code
_entity_poly.pdbx_strand_id
1 'polypeptide(L)'
;MRSGGAFSDEEIQLLRGLPAVSNVTRDRITYSDTFRQVCTIRYLAGESPTKIFREAGLPPELVGYKRIERSVARWKDAAIKSVSGSDTMTDGEIIAQLAARYKRALATRRSLEDIANTATEPKPAATAASNDVHPLSLGLFDGDTAGIIIRQQARRIDELERDVVRLRNKLDKEVGPNPASAEA
;
A
#
# COMPACT_ATOMS: atom_id res chain seq x y z
N MET A 1 16.10 -33.01 -18.28
CA MET A 1 14.88 -32.35 -17.75
C MET A 1 14.91 -32.46 -16.23
N ARG A 2 14.87 -31.35 -15.47
CA ARG A 2 14.49 -31.44 -14.04
C ARG A 2 12.97 -31.65 -14.00
N SER A 3 12.54 -32.90 -14.10
CA SER A 3 11.17 -33.32 -13.80
C SER A 3 11.00 -33.32 -12.29
N GLY A 4 10.36 -32.28 -11.75
CA GLY A 4 9.64 -32.37 -10.47
C GLY A 4 10.43 -32.78 -9.24
N GLY A 5 11.68 -32.34 -9.08
CA GLY A 5 12.35 -32.38 -7.77
C GLY A 5 11.83 -31.25 -6.87
N ALA A 6 11.67 -31.53 -5.58
CA ALA A 6 11.41 -30.49 -4.60
C ALA A 6 12.63 -29.55 -4.50
N PHE A 7 12.40 -28.25 -4.34
CA PHE A 7 13.44 -27.28 -4.04
C PHE A 7 14.07 -27.59 -2.68
N SER A 8 15.40 -27.51 -2.61
CA SER A 8 16.11 -27.60 -1.33
C SER A 8 15.81 -26.38 -0.46
N ASP A 9 16.00 -26.50 0.85
CA ASP A 9 15.76 -25.38 1.77
C ASP A 9 16.69 -24.18 1.43
N GLU A 10 17.91 -24.44 0.94
CA GLU A 10 18.83 -23.41 0.42
C GLU A 10 18.29 -22.73 -0.85
N GLU A 11 17.81 -23.51 -1.83
CA GLU A 11 17.20 -22.97 -3.05
C GLU A 11 15.96 -22.12 -2.71
N ILE A 12 15.13 -22.56 -1.76
CA ILE A 12 13.96 -21.81 -1.30
C ILE A 12 14.38 -20.48 -0.69
N GLN A 13 15.40 -20.47 0.17
CA GLN A 13 15.87 -19.26 0.83
C GLN A 13 16.44 -18.25 -0.19
N LEU A 14 17.21 -18.73 -1.17
CA LEU A 14 17.72 -17.91 -2.27
C LEU A 14 16.58 -17.28 -3.06
N LEU A 15 15.58 -18.08 -3.47
CA LEU A 15 14.47 -17.62 -4.30
C LEU A 15 13.58 -16.61 -3.58
N ARG A 16 13.43 -16.70 -2.25
CA ARG A 16 12.68 -15.74 -1.44
C ARG A 16 13.29 -14.32 -1.45
N GLY A 17 14.60 -14.20 -1.69
CA GLY A 17 15.27 -12.90 -1.78
C GLY A 17 15.09 -12.20 -3.11
N LEU A 18 14.55 -12.87 -4.14
CA LEU A 18 14.42 -12.30 -5.47
C LEU A 18 13.15 -11.44 -5.59
N PRO A 19 13.24 -10.22 -6.17
CA PRO A 19 12.07 -9.36 -6.37
C PRO A 19 11.04 -9.96 -7.36
N ALA A 20 11.47 -10.92 -8.18
CA ALA A 20 10.61 -11.64 -9.12
C ALA A 20 9.68 -12.68 -8.45
N VAL A 21 9.94 -12.99 -7.18
CA VAL A 21 9.29 -14.06 -6.45
C VAL A 21 8.50 -13.47 -5.28
N SER A 22 7.23 -13.83 -5.20
CA SER A 22 6.35 -13.44 -4.08
C SER A 22 6.34 -14.49 -2.98
N ASN A 23 6.35 -15.78 -3.33
CA ASN A 23 6.43 -16.86 -2.36
C ASN A 23 7.02 -18.13 -3.01
N VAL A 24 7.62 -18.99 -2.20
CA VAL A 24 8.17 -20.28 -2.63
C VAL A 24 7.84 -21.35 -1.61
N THR A 25 7.30 -22.46 -2.11
CA THR A 25 7.15 -23.73 -1.41
C THR A 25 8.13 -24.74 -1.99
N ARG A 26 8.20 -25.95 -1.41
CA ARG A 26 9.05 -27.03 -1.92
C ARG A 26 8.78 -27.41 -3.38
N ASP A 27 7.60 -27.16 -3.92
CA ASP A 27 7.20 -27.56 -5.27
C ASP A 27 6.82 -26.37 -6.18
N ARG A 28 6.48 -25.22 -5.58
CA ARG A 28 5.85 -24.10 -6.29
C ARG A 28 6.56 -22.79 -6.05
N ILE A 29 6.79 -22.07 -7.14
CA ILE A 29 7.17 -20.66 -7.12
C ILE A 29 5.92 -19.85 -7.46
N THR A 30 5.59 -18.90 -6.59
CA THR A 30 4.60 -17.86 -6.83
C THR A 30 5.34 -16.60 -7.23
N TYR A 31 5.13 -16.17 -8.47
CA TYR A 31 5.80 -15.00 -9.03
C TYR A 31 5.11 -13.70 -8.61
N SER A 32 5.89 -12.66 -8.38
CA SER A 32 5.38 -11.33 -8.06
C SER A 32 4.59 -10.76 -9.23
N ASP A 33 3.53 -10.01 -8.91
CA ASP A 33 2.65 -9.41 -9.92
C ASP A 33 3.42 -8.46 -10.85
N THR A 34 4.39 -7.75 -10.30
CA THR A 34 5.29 -6.84 -11.04
C THR A 34 6.11 -7.61 -12.07
N PHE A 35 6.73 -8.72 -11.68
CA PHE A 35 7.52 -9.53 -12.60
C PHE A 35 6.67 -10.16 -13.70
N ARG A 36 5.47 -10.68 -13.36
CA ARG A 36 4.55 -11.22 -14.38
C ARG A 36 4.22 -10.18 -15.45
N GLN A 37 3.90 -8.94 -15.04
CA GLN A 37 3.57 -7.85 -15.96
C GLN A 37 4.76 -7.47 -16.85
N VAL A 38 5.94 -7.24 -16.26
CA VAL A 38 7.16 -6.90 -17.01
C VAL A 38 7.53 -8.02 -17.98
N CYS A 39 7.44 -9.29 -17.54
CA CYS A 39 7.75 -10.44 -18.37
C CYS A 39 6.82 -10.53 -19.58
N THR A 40 5.51 -10.36 -19.40
CA THR A 40 4.56 -10.39 -20.51
C THR A 40 4.80 -9.26 -21.52
N ILE A 41 5.04 -8.04 -21.05
CA ILE A 41 5.34 -6.89 -21.93
C ILE A 41 6.60 -7.15 -22.77
N ARG A 42 7.70 -7.58 -22.13
CA ARG A 42 8.97 -7.87 -22.81
C ARG A 42 8.84 -9.04 -23.79
N TYR A 43 8.09 -10.07 -23.41
CA TYR A 43 7.85 -11.23 -24.28
C TYR A 43 7.08 -10.84 -25.54
N LEU A 44 6.01 -10.05 -25.41
CA LEU A 44 5.26 -9.53 -26.55
C LEU A 44 6.12 -8.60 -27.43
N ALA A 45 7.08 -7.89 -26.84
CA ALA A 45 8.08 -7.12 -27.59
C ALA A 45 9.14 -7.98 -28.29
N GLY A 46 9.05 -9.31 -28.23
CA GLY A 46 9.91 -10.25 -28.94
C GLY A 46 11.08 -10.81 -28.13
N GLU A 47 11.21 -10.48 -26.84
CA GLU A 47 12.28 -11.04 -26.01
C GLU A 47 12.01 -12.50 -25.59
N SER A 48 13.05 -13.32 -25.57
CA SER A 48 12.93 -14.73 -25.17
C SER A 48 12.53 -14.86 -23.69
N PRO A 49 11.53 -15.70 -23.35
CA PRO A 49 11.14 -15.99 -21.96
C PRO A 49 12.32 -16.41 -21.09
N THR A 50 13.21 -17.26 -21.62
CA THR A 50 14.37 -17.77 -20.90
C THR A 50 15.35 -16.66 -20.53
N LYS A 51 15.53 -15.67 -21.42
CA LYS A 51 16.39 -14.50 -21.19
C LYS A 51 15.83 -13.65 -20.05
N ILE A 52 14.53 -13.31 -20.11
CA ILE A 52 13.85 -12.50 -19.10
C ILE A 52 13.93 -13.16 -17.71
N PHE A 53 13.70 -14.47 -17.65
CA PHE A 53 13.79 -15.24 -16.40
C PHE A 53 15.22 -15.30 -15.85
N ARG A 54 16.22 -15.52 -16.71
CA ARG A 54 17.63 -15.55 -16.29
C ARG A 54 18.07 -14.20 -15.70
N GLU A 55 17.69 -13.08 -16.33
CA GLU A 55 17.98 -11.73 -15.82
C GLU A 55 17.30 -11.44 -14.47
N ALA A 56 16.16 -12.09 -14.21
CA ALA A 56 15.45 -11.99 -12.95
C ALA A 56 15.99 -12.92 -11.84
N GLY A 57 17.11 -13.60 -12.08
CA GLY A 57 17.70 -14.57 -11.14
C GLY A 57 17.01 -15.93 -11.13
N LEU A 58 16.20 -16.23 -12.16
CA LEU A 58 15.40 -17.45 -12.27
C LEU A 58 15.86 -18.28 -13.48
N PRO A 59 17.06 -18.86 -13.45
CA PRO A 59 17.59 -19.59 -14.60
C PRO A 59 16.73 -20.82 -14.94
N PRO A 60 16.63 -21.21 -16.22
CA PRO A 60 15.84 -22.37 -16.64
C PRO A 60 16.35 -23.69 -16.07
N GLU A 61 17.60 -23.76 -15.59
CA GLU A 61 18.16 -24.89 -14.86
C GLU A 61 17.50 -25.09 -13.50
N LEU A 62 17.08 -24.00 -12.84
CA LEU A 62 16.41 -24.00 -11.54
C LEU A 62 14.89 -24.13 -11.72
N VAL A 63 14.30 -23.29 -12.58
CA VAL A 63 12.83 -23.24 -12.74
C VAL A 63 12.33 -24.35 -13.66
N GLY A 64 13.11 -24.72 -14.68
CA GLY A 64 12.73 -25.63 -15.74
C GLY A 64 12.15 -24.92 -16.97
N TYR A 65 12.75 -25.18 -18.14
CA TYR A 65 12.32 -24.63 -19.45
C TYR A 65 10.80 -24.71 -19.68
N LYS A 66 10.20 -25.90 -19.49
CA LYS A 66 8.76 -26.09 -19.70
C LYS A 66 7.87 -25.37 -18.71
N ARG A 67 8.36 -25.07 -17.50
CA ARG A 67 7.60 -24.29 -16.50
C ARG A 67 7.61 -22.80 -16.88
N ILE A 68 8.72 -22.31 -17.40
CA ILE A 68 8.84 -20.94 -17.92
C ILE A 68 7.88 -20.75 -19.10
N GLU A 69 7.95 -21.60 -20.12
CA GLU A 69 7.07 -21.53 -21.31
C GLU A 69 5.59 -21.49 -20.92
N ARG A 70 5.13 -22.44 -20.09
CA ARG A 70 3.73 -22.50 -19.64
C ARG A 70 3.31 -21.30 -18.82
N SER A 71 4.20 -20.76 -18.00
CA SER A 71 3.90 -19.58 -17.18
C SER A 71 3.70 -18.36 -18.07
N VAL A 72 4.61 -18.12 -19.01
CA VAL A 72 4.53 -16.98 -19.93
C VAL A 72 3.32 -17.08 -20.84
N ALA A 73 3.03 -18.26 -21.41
CA ALA A 73 1.84 -18.46 -22.23
C ALA A 73 0.56 -18.09 -21.48
N ARG A 74 0.38 -18.64 -20.28
CA ARG A 74 -0.79 -18.34 -19.44
C ARG A 74 -0.89 -16.85 -19.07
N TRP A 75 0.23 -16.20 -18.75
CA TRP A 75 0.22 -14.78 -18.41
C TRP A 75 -0.06 -13.90 -19.62
N LYS A 76 0.46 -14.26 -20.80
CA LYS A 76 0.13 -13.60 -22.06
C LYS A 76 -1.38 -13.64 -22.30
N ASP A 77 -1.99 -14.82 -22.24
CA ASP A 77 -3.42 -14.97 -22.51
C ASP A 77 -4.28 -14.17 -21.53
N ALA A 78 -3.90 -14.19 -20.23
CA ALA A 78 -4.57 -13.39 -19.20
C ALA A 78 -4.40 -11.88 -19.42
N ALA A 79 -3.21 -11.44 -19.85
CA ALA A 79 -2.93 -10.04 -20.14
C ALA A 79 -3.73 -9.56 -21.34
N ILE A 80 -3.71 -10.29 -22.46
CA ILE A 80 -4.50 -9.98 -23.66
C ILE A 80 -5.98 -9.85 -23.31
N LYS A 81 -6.54 -10.84 -22.59
CA LYS A 81 -7.95 -10.79 -22.14
C LYS A 81 -8.26 -9.56 -21.25
N SER A 82 -7.28 -9.03 -20.54
CA SER A 82 -7.47 -7.88 -19.63
C SER A 82 -7.47 -6.52 -20.33
N VAL A 83 -6.94 -6.44 -21.56
CA VAL A 83 -6.90 -5.21 -22.37
C VAL A 83 -7.82 -5.27 -23.59
N SER A 84 -8.02 -6.45 -24.15
CA SER A 84 -8.91 -6.65 -25.30
C SER A 84 -10.37 -6.71 -24.86
N GLY A 85 -11.05 -5.55 -24.91
CA GLY A 85 -12.51 -5.46 -24.95
C GLY A 85 -13.10 -5.60 -26.37
N SER A 86 -12.23 -5.66 -27.38
CA SER A 86 -12.56 -5.80 -28.81
C SER A 86 -11.49 -6.64 -29.52
N ASP A 87 -11.90 -7.46 -30.48
CA ASP A 87 -11.14 -8.56 -31.08
C ASP A 87 -10.09 -8.15 -32.14
N THR A 88 -9.74 -6.86 -32.20
CA THR A 88 -9.02 -6.24 -33.35
C THR A 88 -7.76 -5.47 -33.00
N MET A 89 -7.24 -5.56 -31.77
CA MET A 89 -6.02 -4.85 -31.39
C MET A 89 -4.76 -5.57 -31.86
N THR A 90 -3.79 -4.79 -32.36
CA THR A 90 -2.46 -5.28 -32.72
C THR A 90 -1.60 -5.54 -31.49
N ASP A 91 -0.59 -6.41 -31.61
CA ASP A 91 0.37 -6.68 -30.53
C ASP A 91 1.04 -5.40 -30.01
N GLY A 92 1.35 -4.44 -30.90
CA GLY A 92 1.93 -3.15 -30.54
C GLY A 92 1.02 -2.32 -29.63
N GLU A 93 -0.28 -2.30 -29.90
CA GLU A 93 -1.26 -1.58 -29.08
C GLU A 93 -1.49 -2.27 -27.73
N ILE A 94 -1.53 -3.61 -27.73
CA ILE A 94 -1.61 -4.42 -26.50
C ILE A 94 -0.41 -4.11 -25.60
N ILE A 95 0.81 -4.11 -26.17
CA ILE A 95 2.04 -3.74 -25.46
C ILE A 95 1.93 -2.32 -24.89
N ALA A 96 1.48 -1.35 -25.69
CA ALA A 96 1.36 0.04 -25.27
C ALA A 96 0.37 0.20 -24.09
N GLN A 97 -0.79 -0.46 -24.14
CA GLN A 97 -1.78 -0.41 -23.06
C GLN A 97 -1.28 -1.08 -21.78
N LEU A 98 -0.66 -2.27 -21.89
CA LEU A 98 -0.07 -2.97 -20.74
C LEU A 98 1.04 -2.13 -20.10
N ALA A 99 1.91 -1.52 -20.90
CA ALA A 99 2.97 -0.64 -20.43
C ALA A 99 2.42 0.63 -19.76
N ALA A 100 1.36 1.24 -20.31
CA ALA A 100 0.70 2.38 -19.71
C ALA A 100 0.05 2.03 -18.35
N ARG A 101 -0.60 0.86 -18.26
CA ARG A 101 -1.18 0.34 -17.02
C ARG A 101 -0.11 0.10 -15.96
N TYR A 102 1.01 -0.52 -16.34
CA TYR A 102 2.14 -0.75 -15.44
C TYR A 102 2.74 0.56 -14.92
N LYS A 103 3.00 1.54 -15.81
CA LYS A 103 3.48 2.87 -15.42
C LYS A 103 2.55 3.56 -14.42
N ARG A 104 1.23 3.50 -14.63
CA ARG A 104 0.25 4.06 -13.70
C ARG A 104 0.31 3.39 -12.34
N ALA A 105 0.38 2.06 -12.30
CA ALA A 105 0.49 1.31 -11.04
C ALA A 105 1.76 1.68 -10.25
N LEU A 106 2.90 1.86 -10.93
CA LEU A 106 4.14 2.31 -10.30
C LEU A 106 4.04 3.74 -9.76
N ALA A 107 3.43 4.66 -10.51
CA ALA A 107 3.22 6.03 -10.05
C ALA A 107 2.31 6.08 -8.82
N THR A 108 1.22 5.30 -8.81
CA THR A 108 0.36 5.17 -7.64
C THR A 108 1.11 4.60 -6.45
N ARG A 109 1.92 3.56 -6.65
CA ARG A 109 2.74 2.98 -5.57
C ARG A 109 3.71 4.01 -4.98
N ARG A 110 4.43 4.76 -5.82
CA ARG A 110 5.34 5.82 -5.36
C ARG A 110 4.59 6.90 -4.59
N SER A 111 3.44 7.35 -5.10
CA SER A 111 2.61 8.35 -4.41
C SER A 111 2.15 7.86 -3.03
N LEU A 112 1.80 6.58 -2.90
CA LEU A 112 1.44 5.98 -1.61
C LEU A 112 2.64 5.89 -0.67
N GLU A 113 3.82 5.58 -1.18
CA GLU A 113 5.08 5.57 -0.41
C GLU A 113 5.43 6.99 0.08
N ASP A 114 5.27 8.02 -0.75
CA ASP A 114 5.47 9.43 -0.36
C ASP A 114 4.50 9.84 0.76
N ILE A 115 3.21 9.51 0.62
CA ILE A 115 2.21 9.76 1.68
C ILE A 115 2.59 9.04 2.98
N ALA A 116 2.99 7.76 2.90
CA ALA A 116 3.41 7.01 4.07
C ALA A 116 4.63 7.65 4.76
N ASN A 117 5.61 8.13 3.99
CA ASN A 117 6.79 8.80 4.54
C ASN A 117 6.41 10.12 5.22
N THR A 118 5.56 10.95 4.61
CA THR A 118 5.07 12.19 5.24
C THR A 118 4.29 11.93 6.54
N ALA A 119 3.61 10.79 6.64
CA ALA A 119 2.91 10.38 7.85
C ALA A 119 3.84 9.78 8.92
N THR A 120 5.05 9.36 8.57
CA THR A 120 5.98 8.63 9.45
C THR A 120 7.17 9.48 9.92
N GLU A 121 7.44 10.65 9.33
CA GLU A 121 8.49 11.56 9.82
C GLU A 121 8.18 12.09 11.24
N PRO A 122 9.02 11.82 12.25
CA PRO A 122 8.96 12.54 13.52
C PRO A 122 9.56 13.93 13.31
N LYS A 123 8.74 14.96 13.53
CA LYS A 123 9.18 16.36 13.60
C LYS A 123 10.47 16.47 14.44
N PRO A 124 11.58 17.02 13.93
CA PRO A 124 12.81 17.09 14.68
C PRO A 124 12.63 18.05 15.87
N ALA A 125 12.78 17.49 17.07
CA ALA A 125 13.01 18.25 18.28
C ALA A 125 14.39 18.91 18.15
N ALA A 126 14.40 20.21 17.83
CA ALA A 126 15.58 21.03 17.99
C ALA A 126 15.80 21.27 19.49
N THR A 127 16.83 20.62 20.03
CA THR A 127 17.39 20.94 21.34
C THR A 127 18.10 22.29 21.26
N ALA A 128 17.53 23.31 21.89
CA ALA A 128 18.28 24.46 22.38
C ALA A 128 17.70 24.84 23.73
N ALA A 129 18.51 24.63 24.76
CA ALA A 129 18.21 25.01 26.13
C ALA A 129 17.93 26.52 26.21
N SER A 130 16.78 26.88 26.77
CA SER A 130 16.54 28.15 27.46
C SER A 130 15.29 27.93 28.31
N ASN A 131 15.48 27.96 29.63
CA ASN A 131 14.40 28.04 30.59
C ASN A 131 13.68 29.37 30.37
N ASP A 132 12.48 29.35 29.81
CA ASP A 132 11.48 30.39 30.05
C ASP A 132 10.09 29.86 29.73
N VAL A 133 9.26 29.85 30.77
CA VAL A 133 7.86 29.47 30.71
C VAL A 133 7.07 30.66 30.19
N HIS A 134 6.76 30.71 28.89
CA HIS A 134 5.64 31.53 28.40
C HIS A 134 4.93 30.91 27.17
N PRO A 135 3.59 31.05 27.08
CA PRO A 135 2.74 30.21 26.25
C PRO A 135 2.48 30.81 24.85
N LEU A 136 2.27 29.91 23.88
CA LEU A 136 1.69 30.14 22.54
C LEU A 136 2.57 30.90 21.53
N SER A 137 3.41 30.15 20.81
CA SER A 137 4.03 30.62 19.57
C SER A 137 3.05 30.49 18.39
N LEU A 138 2.41 31.61 18.08
CA LEU A 138 1.53 31.86 16.94
C LEU A 138 2.37 32.15 15.68
N GLY A 139 2.86 31.10 15.01
CA GLY A 139 3.74 31.31 13.85
C GLY A 139 3.93 30.12 12.93
N LEU A 140 2.85 29.55 12.37
CA LEU A 140 2.85 28.90 11.04
C LEU A 140 1.44 28.51 10.57
N PHE A 141 0.49 29.43 10.59
CA PHE A 141 -0.77 29.24 9.87
C PHE A 141 -1.10 30.59 9.26
N ASP A 142 -1.23 30.65 7.93
CA ASP A 142 -1.84 31.80 7.27
C ASP A 142 -3.13 32.15 8.03
N GLY A 143 -3.32 33.43 8.35
CA GLY A 143 -4.33 33.90 9.31
C GLY A 143 -5.76 33.40 9.02
N ASP A 144 -6.02 33.00 7.78
CA ASP A 144 -7.29 32.42 7.35
C ASP A 144 -7.50 30.98 7.86
N THR A 145 -6.46 30.14 7.82
CA THR A 145 -6.52 28.74 8.30
C THR A 145 -6.62 28.68 9.82
N ALA A 146 -5.82 29.51 10.52
CA ALA A 146 -5.91 29.63 11.98
C ALA A 146 -7.30 30.10 12.42
N GLY A 147 -7.87 31.09 11.72
CA GLY A 147 -9.21 31.58 11.99
C GLY A 147 -10.29 30.52 11.79
N ILE A 148 -10.19 29.68 10.75
CA ILE A 148 -11.13 28.58 10.51
C ILE A 148 -11.06 27.55 11.64
N ILE A 149 -9.86 27.14 12.04
CA ILE A 149 -9.66 26.15 13.12
C ILE A 149 -10.21 26.67 14.44
N ILE A 150 -9.93 27.93 14.80
CA ILE A 150 -10.43 28.55 16.04
C ILE A 150 -11.96 28.60 16.04
N ARG A 151 -12.59 29.01 14.93
CA ARG A 151 -14.06 29.05 14.81
C ARG A 151 -14.68 27.65 14.90
N GLN A 152 -14.04 26.65 14.29
CA GLN A 152 -14.51 25.27 14.33
C GLN A 152 -14.38 24.68 15.74
N GLN A 153 -13.27 24.95 16.43
CA GLN A 153 -13.05 24.52 17.81
C GLN A 153 -14.03 25.19 18.78
N ALA A 154 -14.28 26.49 18.64
CA ALA A 154 -15.26 27.20 19.46
C ALA A 154 -16.67 26.58 19.34
N ARG A 155 -17.12 26.31 18.11
CA ARG A 155 -18.43 25.63 17.89
C ARG A 155 -18.48 24.25 18.53
N ARG A 156 -17.39 23.48 18.44
CA ARG A 156 -17.32 22.14 19.02
C ARG A 156 -17.36 22.19 20.55
N ILE A 157 -16.71 23.18 21.15
CA ILE A 157 -16.76 23.41 22.60
C ILE A 157 -18.20 23.74 23.02
N ASP A 158 -18.88 24.67 22.34
CA ASP A 158 -20.27 25.02 22.64
C ASP A 158 -21.25 23.84 22.53
N GLU A 159 -21.02 22.93 21.57
CA GLU A 159 -21.78 21.69 21.44
C GLU A 159 -21.53 20.74 22.62
N LEU A 160 -20.27 20.51 22.96
CA LEU A 160 -19.88 19.62 24.05
C LEU A 160 -20.39 20.15 25.40
N GLU A 161 -20.31 21.44 25.64
CA GLU A 161 -20.82 22.07 26.87
C GLU A 161 -22.34 21.89 26.98
N ARG A 162 -23.09 22.09 25.90
CA ARG A 162 -24.55 21.84 25.88
C ARG A 162 -24.88 20.37 26.14
N ASP A 163 -24.12 19.45 25.57
CA ASP A 163 -24.32 18.01 25.78
C ASP A 163 -23.99 17.60 27.23
N VAL A 164 -22.92 18.15 27.82
CA VAL A 164 -22.59 17.94 29.24
C VAL A 164 -23.71 18.43 30.14
N VAL A 165 -24.26 19.63 29.89
CA VAL A 165 -25.40 20.16 30.65
C VAL A 165 -26.63 19.26 30.49
N ARG A 166 -26.94 18.81 29.27
CA ARG A 166 -28.06 17.90 29.02
C ARG A 166 -27.90 16.57 29.77
N LEU A 167 -26.70 15.99 29.72
CA LEU A 167 -26.41 14.71 30.37
C LEU A 167 -26.47 14.82 31.89
N ARG A 168 -25.94 15.90 32.48
CA ARG A 168 -26.07 16.20 33.92
C ARG A 168 -27.55 16.32 34.32
N ASN A 169 -28.36 17.07 33.58
CA ASN A 169 -29.79 17.20 33.86
C ASN A 169 -30.56 15.87 33.72
N LYS A 170 -30.13 14.97 32.83
CA LYS A 170 -30.71 13.62 32.74
C LYS A 170 -30.31 12.78 33.94
N LEU A 171 -29.03 12.85 34.36
CA LEU A 171 -28.55 12.16 35.54
C LEU A 171 -29.27 12.62 36.80
N ASP A 172 -29.49 13.93 36.98
CA ASP A 172 -30.24 14.47 38.13
C ASP A 172 -31.74 14.10 38.10
N LYS A 173 -32.29 13.77 36.93
CA LYS A 173 -33.67 13.26 36.81
C LYS A 173 -33.80 11.78 37.11
N GLU A 174 -32.79 10.98 36.76
CA GLU A 174 -32.77 9.54 37.05
C GLU A 174 -32.27 9.24 38.47
N VAL A 175 -31.34 10.06 38.96
CA VAL A 175 -30.86 10.10 40.34
C VAL A 175 -31.58 11.25 41.03
N GLY A 176 -32.89 11.08 41.29
CA GLY A 176 -33.64 12.02 42.12
C GLY A 176 -32.94 12.28 43.47
N PRO A 177 -33.31 13.34 44.22
CA PRO A 177 -32.57 13.78 45.39
C PRO A 177 -32.33 12.60 46.34
N ASN A 178 -31.04 12.39 46.65
CA ASN A 178 -30.57 11.36 47.56
C ASN A 178 -31.41 11.36 48.86
N PRO A 179 -32.12 10.29 49.22
CA PRO A 179 -32.92 10.25 50.46
C PRO A 179 -32.05 10.16 51.73
N ALA A 180 -30.72 10.23 51.66
CA ALA A 180 -29.84 10.10 52.82
C ALA A 180 -29.59 11.41 53.62
N SER A 181 -30.58 12.30 53.76
CA SER A 181 -30.45 13.48 54.66
C SER A 181 -31.75 13.96 55.32
N ALA A 182 -32.81 13.15 55.43
CA ALA A 182 -33.97 13.49 56.24
C ALA A 182 -34.52 12.27 56.99
N GLU A 183 -33.90 11.95 58.13
CA GLU A 183 -34.55 11.61 59.41
C GLU A 183 -33.47 11.25 60.45
N ALA A 184 -33.09 12.26 61.22
CA ALA A 184 -32.78 12.17 62.65
C ALA A 184 -33.60 13.28 63.33
#